data_AF-A0A946SKK6-F1
#
_entry.id   AF-A0A946SKK6-F1
#
_cell.length_a   1.000
_cell.length_b   1.000
_cell.length_c   1.000
_cell.angle_alpha   90.00
_cell.angle_beta   90.00
_cell.angle_gamma   90.00
#
_symmetry.space_group_name_H-M   'P 1'
#
loop_
_entity.id
_entity.type
_entity.pdbx_description
1 polymer ?
#
loop_
_entity_poly.entity_id
_entity_poly.type
_entity_poly.pdbx_seq_one_letter_code
_entity_poly.pdbx_strand_id
1 'polypeptide(L)'
;MARTLRLSFPDAGAECVAELLDEVAPKTCDAVWHGLPLEGDTVHGTYSGPEIFITADELSDVEMENGVHRAQPGDIGYWRNPPGRYATTPQRVVEVVLIYDRGAAIMGPDGQPTFVNLFARVAGDWEAFRRAARTIRTRGPMRLHVERGQP
;
A
#
# COMPACT_ATOMS: atom_id res chain seq x y z
N MET A 1 7.38 20.18 -8.19
CA MET A 1 7.89 19.34 -7.08
C MET A 1 6.97 18.16 -6.98
N ALA A 2 7.51 16.94 -6.87
CA ALA A 2 6.68 15.74 -6.70
C ALA A 2 5.98 15.79 -5.33
N ARG A 3 4.70 15.41 -5.28
CA ARG A 3 3.99 15.29 -4.00
C ARG A 3 4.59 14.12 -3.21
N THR A 4 4.68 14.25 -1.90
CA THR A 4 5.22 13.21 -1.03
C THR A 4 4.17 12.74 -0.03
N LEU A 5 4.33 11.51 0.44
CA LEU A 5 3.58 10.92 1.54
C LEU A 5 4.51 10.67 2.71
N ARG A 6 3.98 10.78 3.93
CA ARG A 6 4.63 10.27 5.15
C ARG A 6 3.88 9.03 5.61
N LEU A 7 4.59 7.91 5.73
CA LEU A 7 4.07 6.68 6.30
C LEU A 7 4.71 6.48 7.67
N SER A 8 3.91 6.15 8.69
CA SER A 8 4.46 5.93 10.04
C SER A 8 3.76 4.82 10.81
N PHE A 9 4.55 4.16 11.67
CA PHE A 9 4.11 3.28 12.75
C PHE A 9 4.37 4.00 14.07
N PRO A 10 3.39 4.74 14.62
CA PRO A 10 3.61 5.59 15.80
C PRO A 10 4.18 4.82 16.99
N ASP A 11 3.62 3.65 17.29
CA ASP A 11 4.04 2.80 18.43
C ASP A 11 5.45 2.23 18.27
N ALA A 12 5.94 2.11 17.03
CA ALA A 12 7.29 1.65 16.72
C ALA A 12 8.30 2.80 16.63
N GLY A 13 7.84 4.05 16.66
CA GLY A 13 8.68 5.23 16.41
C GLY A 13 9.37 5.18 15.04
N ALA A 14 8.73 4.57 14.04
CA ALA A 14 9.32 4.35 12.73
C ALA A 14 8.49 5.03 11.63
N GLU A 15 9.16 5.74 10.74
CA GLU A 15 8.53 6.44 9.61
C GLU A 15 9.38 6.36 8.35
N CYS A 16 8.74 6.59 7.20
CA CYS A 16 9.41 6.79 5.93
C CYS A 16 8.64 7.81 5.07
N VAL A 17 9.33 8.32 4.04
CA VAL A 17 8.75 9.22 3.05
C VAL A 17 8.63 8.48 1.73
N ALA A 18 7.52 8.67 1.02
CA ALA A 18 7.33 8.15 -0.32
C ALA A 18 7.00 9.27 -1.30
N GLU A 19 7.51 9.16 -2.53
CA GLU A 19 7.21 10.06 -3.63
C GLU A 19 6.03 9.51 -4.43
N LEU A 20 5.04 10.37 -4.71
CA LEU A 20 3.93 10.05 -5.60
C LEU A 20 4.41 10.02 -7.06
N LEU A 21 3.95 9.01 -7.79
CA LEU A 21 4.26 8.78 -9.20
C LEU A 21 3.24 9.51 -10.11
N ASP A 22 3.10 10.81 -9.88
CA ASP A 22 2.08 11.66 -10.51
C ASP A 22 2.12 11.61 -12.06
N GLU A 23 3.28 11.38 -12.65
CA GLU A 23 3.46 11.34 -14.10
C GLU A 23 2.86 10.08 -14.76
N VAL A 24 2.80 8.97 -14.03
CA VAL A 24 2.42 7.65 -14.59
C VAL A 24 1.17 7.06 -13.95
N ALA A 25 0.79 7.53 -12.75
CA ALA A 25 -0.43 7.12 -12.05
C ALA A 25 -1.24 8.32 -11.52
N PRO A 26 -1.54 9.35 -12.35
CA PRO A 26 -2.14 10.60 -11.87
C PRO A 26 -3.51 10.40 -11.21
N LYS A 27 -4.37 9.52 -11.74
CA LYS A 27 -5.72 9.32 -11.20
C LYS A 27 -5.66 8.62 -9.85
N THR A 28 -4.78 7.63 -9.73
CA THR A 28 -4.55 6.90 -8.48
C THR A 28 -3.92 7.81 -7.43
N CYS A 29 -2.92 8.60 -7.81
CA CYS A 29 -2.31 9.58 -6.92
C CYS A 29 -3.32 10.62 -6.42
N ASP A 30 -4.20 11.12 -7.30
CA ASP A 30 -5.25 12.06 -6.90
C ASP A 30 -6.30 11.43 -5.98
N ALA A 31 -6.74 10.20 -6.26
CA ALA A 31 -7.67 9.48 -5.39
C ALA A 31 -7.10 9.32 -3.98
N VAL A 32 -5.86 8.86 -3.88
CA VAL A 32 -5.17 8.73 -2.58
C VAL A 32 -5.00 10.10 -1.94
N TRP A 33 -4.47 11.09 -2.64
CA TRP A 33 -4.16 12.42 -2.09
C TRP A 33 -5.38 13.14 -1.49
N HIS A 34 -6.55 13.01 -2.11
CA HIS A 34 -7.80 13.58 -1.62
C HIS A 34 -8.42 12.77 -0.48
N GLY A 35 -8.13 11.47 -0.41
CA GLY A 35 -8.57 10.60 0.68
C GLY A 35 -7.71 10.64 1.94
N LEU A 36 -6.50 11.20 1.88
CA LEU A 36 -5.64 11.37 3.07
C LEU A 36 -6.28 12.31 4.12
N PRO A 37 -6.03 12.07 5.42
CA PRO A 37 -5.18 11.02 5.98
C PRO A 37 -5.86 9.63 5.99
N LEU A 38 -5.05 8.57 5.83
CA LEU A 38 -5.50 7.18 5.95
C LEU A 38 -4.89 6.55 7.21
N GLU A 39 -5.67 5.72 7.89
CA GLU A 39 -5.23 5.03 9.10
C GLU A 39 -5.85 3.64 9.21
N GLY A 40 -5.04 2.63 9.52
CA GLY A 40 -5.55 1.27 9.65
C GLY A 40 -4.57 0.32 10.34
N ASP A 41 -5.11 -0.79 10.84
CA ASP A 41 -4.28 -1.90 11.34
C ASP A 41 -3.73 -2.67 10.14
N THR A 42 -2.42 -2.85 10.07
CA THR A 42 -1.80 -3.56 8.95
C THR A 42 -2.19 -5.03 8.93
N VAL A 43 -2.44 -5.57 7.74
CA VAL A 43 -2.51 -6.99 7.48
C VAL A 43 -1.25 -7.41 6.72
N HIS A 44 -0.68 -8.57 7.05
CA HIS A 44 0.43 -9.15 6.31
C HIS A 44 -0.09 -10.00 5.13
N GLY A 45 0.46 -9.76 3.94
CA GLY A 45 0.08 -10.46 2.72
C GLY A 45 0.47 -11.94 2.77
N THR A 46 -0.51 -12.80 3.01
CA THR A 46 -0.28 -14.25 3.12
C THR A 46 0.17 -14.86 1.79
N TYR A 47 -0.42 -14.41 0.68
CA TYR A 47 -0.10 -14.92 -0.66
C TYR A 47 1.00 -14.12 -1.36
N SER A 48 1.06 -12.80 -1.14
CA SER A 48 1.98 -11.93 -1.88
C SER A 48 3.41 -11.90 -1.32
N GLY A 49 3.65 -12.49 -0.15
CA GLY A 49 4.97 -12.58 0.47
C GLY A 49 5.29 -11.34 1.32
N PRO A 50 6.38 -10.58 1.06
CA PRO A 50 6.76 -9.44 1.88
C PRO A 50 5.94 -8.18 1.59
N GLU A 51 4.63 -8.31 1.79
CA GLU A 51 3.60 -7.30 1.61
C GLU A 51 2.93 -7.01 2.94
N ILE A 52 2.63 -5.74 3.19
CA ILE A 52 1.65 -5.32 4.20
C ILE A 52 0.65 -4.36 3.57
N PHE A 53 -0.56 -4.30 4.10
CA PHE A 53 -1.57 -3.37 3.60
C PHE A 53 -2.52 -2.91 4.70
N ILE A 54 -3.22 -1.81 4.44
CA ILE A 54 -4.42 -1.40 5.17
C ILE A 54 -5.60 -1.33 4.20
N THR A 55 -6.80 -1.60 4.70
CA THR A 55 -8.04 -1.29 3.95
C THR A 55 -8.28 0.22 3.97
N ALA A 56 -8.62 0.79 2.82
CA ALA A 56 -8.85 2.21 2.60
C ALA A 56 -10.10 2.42 1.73
N ASP A 57 -11.24 1.91 2.22
CA ASP A 57 -12.50 1.91 1.48
C ASP A 57 -13.08 3.29 1.21
N GLU A 58 -12.66 4.30 1.98
CA GLU A 58 -12.97 5.72 1.80
C GLU A 58 -12.39 6.31 0.50
N LEU A 59 -11.39 5.66 -0.10
CA LEU A 59 -10.79 6.14 -1.35
C LEU A 59 -11.77 6.03 -2.52
N SER A 60 -11.75 7.04 -3.39
CA SER A 60 -12.53 7.00 -4.63
C SER A 60 -12.10 5.84 -5.51
N ASP A 61 -13.05 5.28 -6.24
CA ASP A 61 -12.75 4.15 -7.12
C ASP A 61 -11.90 4.57 -8.33
N VAL A 62 -10.83 3.81 -8.61
CA VAL A 62 -9.90 4.07 -9.71
C VAL A 62 -9.71 2.77 -10.49
N GLU A 63 -9.83 2.88 -11.81
CA GLU A 63 -9.49 1.80 -12.73
C GLU A 63 -7.99 1.48 -12.71
N MET A 64 -7.61 0.36 -13.33
CA MET A 64 -6.20 -0.04 -13.40
C MET A 64 -5.34 1.05 -14.06
N GLU A 65 -4.24 1.43 -13.41
CA GLU A 65 -3.33 2.49 -13.82
C GLU A 65 -1.91 2.19 -13.30
N ASN A 66 -0.89 2.24 -14.15
CA ASN A 66 0.49 1.86 -13.81
C ASN A 66 0.60 0.51 -13.06
N GLY A 67 -0.06 -0.52 -13.61
CA GLY A 67 -0.19 -1.83 -12.96
C GLY A 67 1.15 -2.54 -12.77
N VAL A 68 1.37 -3.09 -11.56
CA VAL A 68 2.54 -3.93 -11.25
C VAL A 68 2.11 -5.24 -10.60
N HIS A 69 2.69 -6.35 -11.08
CA HIS A 69 2.56 -7.67 -10.45
C HIS A 69 3.82 -8.07 -9.66
N ARG A 70 5.01 -7.78 -10.19
CA ARG A 70 6.30 -8.05 -9.53
C ARG A 70 6.86 -6.78 -8.91
N ALA A 71 6.20 -6.35 -7.83
CA ALA A 71 6.57 -5.15 -7.10
C ALA A 71 7.91 -5.32 -6.36
N GLN A 72 8.63 -4.21 -6.20
CA GLN A 72 9.94 -4.12 -5.59
C GLN A 72 9.86 -3.56 -4.17
N PRO A 73 10.90 -3.75 -3.33
CA PRO A 73 10.96 -3.10 -2.02
C PRO A 73 10.78 -1.58 -2.17
N GLY A 74 9.82 -1.03 -1.44
CA GLY A 74 9.48 0.38 -1.43
C GLY A 74 8.33 0.76 -2.37
N ASP A 75 7.87 -0.15 -3.23
CA ASP A 75 6.68 0.09 -4.04
C ASP A 75 5.42 0.15 -3.16
N ILE A 76 4.58 1.15 -3.42
CA ILE A 76 3.28 1.35 -2.78
C ILE A 76 2.18 1.25 -3.83
N GLY A 77 1.26 0.32 -3.60
CA GLY A 77 0.19 -0.05 -4.51
C GLY A 77 -1.18 0.35 -4.02
N TYR A 78 -2.08 0.67 -4.95
CA TYR A 78 -3.52 0.73 -4.72
C TYR A 78 -4.13 -0.53 -5.34
N TRP A 79 -4.69 -1.40 -4.50
CA TRP A 79 -5.43 -2.57 -4.96
C TRP A 79 -6.92 -2.34 -4.77
N ARG A 80 -7.70 -2.85 -5.73
CA ARG A 80 -9.15 -2.72 -5.72
C ARG A 80 -9.81 -4.04 -6.09
N ASN A 81 -10.70 -4.48 -5.22
CA ASN A 81 -11.67 -5.52 -5.49
C ASN A 81 -13.06 -4.90 -5.71
N PRO A 82 -13.65 -5.01 -6.93
CA PRO A 82 -15.05 -4.67 -7.12
C PRO A 82 -15.98 -5.63 -6.38
N PRO A 83 -17.19 -5.18 -6.00
CA PRO A 83 -18.17 -6.04 -5.37
C PRO A 83 -18.56 -7.21 -6.30
N GLY A 84 -18.81 -8.37 -5.70
CA GLY A 84 -19.25 -9.58 -6.41
C GLY A 84 -18.17 -10.32 -7.20
N ARG A 85 -16.92 -9.83 -7.23
CA ARG A 85 -15.80 -10.54 -7.90
C ARG A 85 -15.41 -11.82 -7.17
N TYR A 86 -15.34 -11.77 -5.85
CA TYR A 86 -15.00 -12.92 -5.00
C TYR A 86 -16.15 -13.21 -4.03
N ALA A 87 -16.61 -14.46 -3.99
CA ALA A 87 -17.65 -14.86 -3.04
C ALA A 87 -17.19 -14.74 -1.57
N THR A 88 -15.87 -14.85 -1.33
CA THR A 88 -15.23 -14.67 -0.01
C THR A 88 -15.13 -13.20 0.41
N THR A 89 -15.23 -12.28 -0.55
CA THR A 89 -15.14 -10.83 -0.34
C THR A 89 -16.14 -10.15 -1.26
N PRO A 90 -17.45 -10.30 -0.97
CA PRO A 90 -18.51 -9.86 -1.88
C PRO A 90 -18.66 -8.33 -1.94
N GLN A 91 -18.17 -7.62 -0.93
CA GLN A 91 -18.13 -6.16 -0.87
C GLN A 91 -16.97 -5.58 -1.70
N ARG A 92 -17.09 -4.29 -2.05
CA ARG A 92 -15.96 -3.52 -2.56
C ARG A 92 -14.89 -3.46 -1.48
N VAL A 93 -13.63 -3.71 -1.86
CA VAL A 93 -12.47 -3.52 -0.99
C VAL A 93 -11.43 -2.71 -1.74
N VAL A 94 -10.85 -1.72 -1.07
CA VAL A 94 -9.65 -1.02 -1.52
C VAL A 94 -8.56 -1.19 -0.47
N GLU A 95 -7.35 -1.44 -0.94
CA GLU A 95 -6.18 -1.61 -0.09
C GLU A 95 -5.05 -0.68 -0.54
N VAL A 96 -4.40 -0.05 0.43
CA VAL A 96 -3.09 0.58 0.24
C VAL A 96 -2.03 -0.41 0.68
N VAL A 97 -1.25 -0.85 -0.30
CA VAL A 97 -0.29 -1.94 -0.21
C VAL A 97 1.13 -1.38 -0.16
N LEU A 98 1.99 -1.90 0.70
CA LEU A 98 3.42 -1.60 0.74
C LEU A 98 4.25 -2.88 0.68
N ILE A 99 5.24 -2.90 -0.20
CA ILE A 99 6.20 -3.99 -0.30
C ILE A 99 7.46 -3.67 0.49
N TYR A 100 7.72 -4.39 1.58
CA TYR A 100 8.84 -4.11 2.48
C TYR A 100 10.12 -4.91 2.18
N ASP A 101 10.07 -5.92 1.32
CA ASP A 101 11.24 -6.76 0.99
C ASP A 101 11.16 -7.38 -0.40
N ARG A 102 12.27 -8.02 -0.82
CA ARG A 102 12.38 -8.67 -2.14
C ARG A 102 11.57 -9.96 -2.20
N GLY A 103 11.09 -10.27 -3.40
CA GLY A 103 10.40 -11.54 -3.69
C GLY A 103 8.88 -11.45 -3.62
N ALA A 104 8.31 -10.25 -3.50
CA ALA A 104 6.87 -10.06 -3.62
C ALA A 104 6.34 -10.39 -5.01
N ALA A 105 5.11 -10.91 -5.04
CA ALA A 105 4.29 -11.04 -6.23
C ALA A 105 2.85 -10.75 -5.81
N ILE A 106 2.16 -9.81 -6.45
CA ILE A 106 0.82 -9.43 -6.01
C ILE A 106 -0.16 -10.56 -6.33
N MET A 107 -0.85 -11.06 -5.30
CA MET A 107 -1.80 -12.17 -5.39
C MET A 107 -3.16 -11.75 -4.83
N GLY A 108 -4.23 -12.20 -5.48
CA GLY A 108 -5.60 -12.04 -4.99
C GLY A 108 -5.93 -12.97 -3.82
N PRO A 109 -7.09 -12.76 -3.16
CA PRO A 109 -7.54 -13.60 -2.05
C PRO A 109 -7.85 -15.05 -2.46
N ASP A 110 -7.99 -15.32 -3.76
CA ASP A 110 -8.14 -16.65 -4.36
C ASP A 110 -6.80 -17.35 -4.67
N GLY A 111 -5.67 -16.71 -4.33
CA GLY A 111 -4.33 -17.20 -4.60
C GLY A 111 -3.92 -17.11 -6.07
N GLN A 112 -4.67 -16.36 -6.90
CA GLN A 112 -4.32 -16.11 -8.29
C GLN A 112 -3.54 -14.80 -8.46
N PRO A 113 -2.65 -14.68 -9.46
CA PRO A 113 -1.95 -13.44 -9.74
C PRO A 113 -2.92 -12.26 -9.98
N THR A 114 -2.63 -11.11 -9.38
CA THR A 114 -3.30 -9.84 -9.67
C THR A 114 -2.26 -8.72 -9.78
N PHE A 115 -2.74 -7.49 -10.00
CA PHE A 115 -1.94 -6.28 -10.11
C PHE A 115 -2.46 -5.23 -9.12
N VAL A 116 -1.56 -4.38 -8.65
CA VAL A 116 -1.90 -3.11 -7.97
C VAL A 116 -1.53 -1.95 -8.89
N ASN A 117 -2.21 -0.81 -8.74
CA ASN A 117 -1.75 0.44 -9.32
C ASN A 117 -0.54 0.93 -8.54
N LEU A 118 0.65 0.90 -9.14
CA LEU A 118 1.85 1.44 -8.51
C LEU A 118 1.77 2.96 -8.52
N PHE A 119 1.53 3.59 -7.37
CA PHE A 119 1.28 5.03 -7.30
C PHE A 119 2.29 5.79 -6.45
N ALA A 120 3.08 5.11 -5.62
CA ALA A 120 4.16 5.74 -4.87
C ALA A 120 5.36 4.82 -4.68
N ARG A 121 6.51 5.42 -4.39
CA ARG A 121 7.73 4.71 -3.98
C ARG A 121 8.37 5.35 -2.78
N VAL A 122 8.77 4.53 -1.81
CA VAL A 122 9.57 4.99 -0.67
C VAL A 122 10.90 5.56 -1.17
N ALA A 123 11.25 6.75 -0.70
CA ALA A 123 12.46 7.46 -1.02
C ALA A 123 13.41 7.51 0.20
N GLY A 124 14.71 7.53 -0.07
CA GLY A 124 15.75 7.63 0.96
C GLY A 124 15.92 6.38 1.83
N ASP A 125 16.49 6.57 3.01
CA ASP A 125 16.65 5.50 4.00
C ASP A 125 15.36 5.32 4.80
N TRP A 126 14.91 4.08 4.87
CA TRP A 126 13.70 3.64 5.54
C TRP A 126 13.92 2.33 6.31
N GLU A 127 15.17 2.01 6.66
CA GLU A 127 15.52 0.74 7.30
C GLU A 127 14.78 0.54 8.63
N ALA A 128 14.58 1.60 9.40
CA ALA A 128 13.79 1.54 10.64
C ALA A 128 12.33 1.13 10.37
N PHE A 129 11.69 1.77 9.39
CA PHE A 129 10.33 1.46 8.96
C PHE A 129 10.23 0.03 8.42
N ARG A 130 11.16 -0.35 7.54
CA ARG A 130 11.24 -1.68 6.95
C ARG A 130 11.40 -2.76 8.00
N ARG A 131 12.25 -2.53 9.01
CA ARG A 131 12.44 -3.44 10.15
C ARG A 131 11.16 -3.59 10.97
N ALA A 132 10.44 -2.49 11.23
CA ALA A 132 9.14 -2.55 11.90
C ALA A 132 8.14 -3.37 11.08
N ALA A 133 8.01 -3.08 9.78
CA ALA A 133 7.11 -3.78 8.87
C ALA A 133 7.35 -5.30 8.84
N ARG A 134 8.63 -5.74 8.82
CA ARG A 134 9.00 -7.17 8.87
C ARG A 134 8.44 -7.92 10.08
N THR A 135 8.26 -7.24 11.20
CA THR A 135 7.79 -7.89 12.43
C THR A 135 6.31 -8.20 12.41
N ILE A 136 5.51 -7.55 11.54
CA ILE A 136 4.06 -7.68 11.52
C ILE A 136 3.62 -9.14 11.34
N ARG A 137 4.32 -9.88 10.48
CA ARG A 137 4.05 -11.32 10.23
C ARG A 137 4.15 -12.18 11.49
N THR A 138 5.05 -11.85 12.42
CA THR A 138 5.35 -12.71 13.58
C THR A 138 4.92 -12.11 14.92
N ARG A 139 4.68 -10.80 14.98
CA ARG A 139 4.30 -10.06 16.18
C ARG A 139 2.89 -9.49 16.12
N GLY A 140 2.25 -9.51 14.95
CA GLY A 140 0.90 -9.04 14.73
C GLY A 140 0.83 -7.63 14.11
N PRO A 141 -0.39 -7.16 13.80
CA PRO A 141 -0.64 -5.85 13.19
C PRO A 141 -0.01 -4.68 13.96
N MET A 142 0.42 -3.67 13.21
CA MET A 142 0.77 -2.35 13.73
C MET A 142 -0.15 -1.30 13.09
N ARG A 143 -0.45 -0.22 13.81
CA ARG A 143 -1.22 0.89 13.27
C ARG A 143 -0.37 1.67 12.26
N LEU A 144 -0.79 1.69 11.00
CA LEU A 144 -0.16 2.47 9.93
C LEU A 144 -0.92 3.78 9.73
N HIS A 145 -0.18 4.88 9.72
CA HIS A 145 -0.68 6.21 9.35
C HIS A 145 -0.07 6.60 8.01
N VAL A 146 -0.90 7.07 7.09
CA VAL A 146 -0.48 7.63 5.80
C VAL A 146 -1.00 9.05 5.71
N GLU A 147 -0.08 10.00 5.55
CA GLU A 147 -0.37 11.43 5.53
C GLU A 147 0.35 12.11 4.37
N ARG A 148 -0.07 13.34 4.06
CA ARG A 148 0.69 14.20 3.14
C ARG A 148 2.05 14.50 3.74
N GLY A 149 3.11 14.30 2.96
CA GLY A 149 4.46 14.71 3.33
C GLY A 149 4.58 16.23 3.40
N GLN A 150 5.53 16.71 4.20
CA GLN A 150 5.83 18.14 4.23
C GLN A 150 6.59 18.57 2.97
N PRO A 151 6.35 19.79 2.46
CA PRO A 151 7.08 20.35 1.33
C PRO A 151 8.57 20.58 1.60
#